data_AF-A0A1Q3WJX5-F1
#
_entry.id   AF-A0A1Q3WJX5-F1
#
_cell.length_a   1.000
_cell.length_b   1.000
_cell.length_c   1.000
_cell.angle_alpha   90.00
_cell.angle_beta   90.00
_cell.angle_gamma   90.00
#
_symmetry.space_group_name_H-M   'P 1'
#
loop_
_entity.id
_entity.type
_entity.pdbx_description
1 polymer ?
#
loop_
_entity_poly.entity_id
_entity_poly.type
_entity_poly.pdbx_seq_one_letter_code
_entity_poly.pdbx_strand_id
1 'polypeptide(L)' 'MKLKLSEILLLSAAAGFLILWIAEYQRTTFAESYWLLMLCLGFLLSFQYFKNKRLEREKAVSPTIKQMIEERKKKKK' A
#
# COMPACT_ATOMS: atom_id res chain seq x y z
N MET A 1 -14.07 3.01 -4.35
CA MET A 1 -13.01 3.02 -3.32
C MET A 1 -12.29 4.36 -3.43
N LYS A 2 -12.38 5.24 -2.41
CA LYS A 2 -11.63 6.52 -2.41
C LYS A 2 -10.25 6.29 -1.79
N LEU A 3 -9.20 6.78 -2.44
CA LEU A 3 -7.85 6.81 -1.87
C LEU A 3 -7.75 7.97 -0.87
N LYS A 4 -7.07 7.73 0.26
CA LYS A 4 -6.72 8.80 1.20
C LYS A 4 -5.58 9.63 0.62
N LEU A 5 -5.48 10.89 1.06
CA LEU A 5 -4.38 11.77 0.66
C LEU A 5 -3.01 11.12 0.91
N SER A 6 -2.81 10.44 2.04
CA SER A 6 -1.57 9.72 2.34
C SER A 6 -1.27 8.60 1.33
N GLU A 7 -2.30 7.87 0.87
CA GLU A 7 -2.15 6.84 -0.15
C GLU A 7 -1.77 7.46 -1.50
N ILE A 8 -2.33 8.61 -1.85
CA ILE A 8 -1.99 9.36 -3.06
C ILE A 8 -0.54 9.86 -2.99
N LEU A 9 -0.14 10.47 -1.86
CA LEU A 9 1.23 10.97 -1.66
C LEU A 9 2.28 9.85 -1.77
N LEU A 10 2.01 8.67 -1.19
CA LEU A 10 2.90 7.51 -1.32
C LEU A 10 3.01 7.05 -2.77
N LEU A 11 1.89 7.03 -3.52
CA LEU A 11 1.89 6.65 -4.93
C LEU A 11 2.64 7.67 -5.81
N SER A 12 2.42 8.96 -5.56
CA SER A 12 3.12 10.04 -6.27
C SER A 12 4.62 10.04 -5.98
N ALA A 13 5.02 9.78 -4.73
CA ALA A 13 6.44 9.63 -4.38
C ALA A 13 7.07 8.43 -5.09
N ALA A 14 6.40 7.27 -5.10
CA ALA A 14 6.87 6.10 -5.84
C ALA A 14 7.05 6.40 -7.34
N ALA A 15 6.07 7.06 -7.97
CA ALA A 15 6.16 7.47 -9.36
C ALA A 15 7.33 8.44 -9.60
N GLY A 16 7.54 9.41 -8.70
CA GLY A 16 8.67 10.36 -8.77
C GLY A 16 10.02 9.65 -8.72
N PHE A 17 10.22 8.75 -7.75
CA PHE A 17 11.46 7.97 -7.65
C PHE A 17 11.68 7.04 -8.85
N LEU A 18 10.60 6.49 -9.42
CA LEU A 18 10.70 5.68 -10.64
C LEU A 18 11.16 6.53 -11.83
N ILE A 19 10.59 7.73 -12.02
CA ILE A 19 10.99 8.64 -13.10
C ILE A 19 12.46 9.06 -12.93
N LEU A 20 12.86 9.41 -11.69
CA LEU A 20 14.25 9.73 -11.39
C LEU A 20 15.19 8.56 -11.68
N TRP A 21 14.80 7.34 -11.31
CA TRP A 21 15.58 6.15 -11.62
C TRP A 21 15.75 5.93 -13.11
N ILE A 22 14.68 6.08 -13.90
CA ILE A 22 14.74 5.94 -15.37
C ILE A 22 15.69 6.98 -15.97
N ALA A 23 15.61 8.24 -15.51
CA ALA A 23 16.50 9.30 -15.96
C ALA A 23 17.97 9.01 -15.59
N GLU A 24 18.22 8.49 -14.38
CA GLU A 24 19.57 8.19 -13.91
C GLU A 24 20.16 6.94 -14.56
N TYR A 25 19.31 5.95 -14.87
CA TYR A 25 19.69 4.73 -15.58
C TYR A 25 20.15 5.03 -17.02
N GLN A 26 19.66 6.11 -17.63
CA GLN A 26 20.17 6.57 -18.93
C GLN A 26 21.56 7.22 -18.83
N ARG A 27 21.93 7.73 -17.66
CA ARG A 27 23.18 8.48 -17.43
C ARG A 27 24.27 7.65 -16.78
N THR A 28 23.90 6.64 -16.00
CA THR A 28 24.79 5.86 -15.13
C THR A 28 24.50 4.37 -15.25
N THR A 29 25.25 3.54 -14.52
CA THR A 29 25.01 2.10 -14.45
C THR A 29 23.95 1.75 -13.41
N PHE A 30 23.42 0.52 -13.48
CA PHE A 30 22.46 0.02 -12.51
C PHE A 30 22.98 0.07 -11.06
N ALA A 31 24.27 -0.23 -10.86
CA ALA A 31 24.88 -0.30 -9.53
C ALA A 31 24.88 1.04 -8.79
N GLU A 32 24.86 2.16 -9.51
CA GLU A 32 24.86 3.51 -8.92
C GLU A 32 23.44 4.05 -8.73
N SER A 33 22.47 3.58 -9.53
CA SER A 33 21.11 4.12 -9.55
C SER A 33 20.09 3.26 -8.80
N TYR A 34 20.37 1.98 -8.51
CA TYR A 34 19.38 1.03 -7.95
C TYR A 34 18.74 1.50 -6.63
N TRP A 35 19.39 2.36 -5.86
CA TRP A 35 18.83 2.89 -4.61
C TRP A 35 17.54 3.69 -4.85
N LEU A 36 17.41 4.39 -5.98
CA LEU A 36 16.17 5.08 -6.37
C LEU A 36 15.05 4.07 -6.64
N LEU A 37 15.39 2.93 -7.24
CA LEU A 37 14.46 1.83 -7.43
C LEU A 37 14.03 1.22 -6.08
N MET A 38 14.96 1.08 -5.13
CA MET A 38 14.66 0.61 -3.77
C MET A 38 13.75 1.58 -3.02
N LEU A 39 13.94 2.89 -3.18
CA LEU A 39 13.03 3.89 -2.62
C LEU A 39 11.64 3.80 -3.24
N CYS A 40 11.54 3.70 -4.57
CA CYS A 40 10.27 3.47 -5.26
C CYS A 40 9.53 2.24 -4.71
N LEU A 41 10.23 1.11 -4.57
CA LEU A 41 9.69 -0.11 -3.97
C LEU A 41 9.24 0.11 -2.53
N GLY A 42 10.03 0.81 -1.71
CA GLY A 42 9.67 1.15 -0.33
C GLY A 42 8.36 1.93 -0.23
N PHE A 43 8.14 2.90 -1.11
CA PHE A 43 6.90 3.67 -1.19
C PHE A 43 5.70 2.81 -1.66
N LEU A 44 5.89 1.94 -2.65
CA LEU A 44 4.84 1.03 -3.13
C LEU A 44 4.42 0.01 -2.05
N LEU A 45 5.38 -0.58 -1.35
CA LEU A 45 5.10 -1.50 -0.25
C LEU A 45 4.42 -0.79 0.91
N SER A 46 4.85 0.42 1.25
CA SER A 46 4.20 1.26 2.25
C SER A 46 2.76 1.57 1.86
N PHE A 47 2.51 1.99 0.62
CA PHE A 47 1.16 2.22 0.09
C PHE A 47 0.29 0.97 0.23
N GLN A 48 0.82 -0.20 -0.16
CA GLN A 48 0.10 -1.46 -0.07
C GLN A 48 -0.22 -1.82 1.39
N TYR A 49 0.72 -1.63 2.31
CA TYR A 49 0.52 -1.85 3.74
C TYR A 49 -0.58 -0.94 4.31
N PHE A 50 -0.53 0.37 4.06
CA PHE A 50 -1.52 1.32 4.57
C PHE A 50 -2.91 1.03 3.99
N LYS A 51 -3.00 0.73 2.70
CA LYS A 51 -4.25 0.37 2.03
C LYS A 51 -4.86 -0.91 2.61
N ASN A 52 -4.06 -1.95 2.78
CA ASN A 52 -4.53 -3.22 3.37
C ASN A 52 -4.98 -3.02 4.81
N LYS A 53 -4.19 -2.33 5.64
CA LYS A 53 -4.55 -2.02 7.03
C LYS A 53 -5.84 -1.22 7.14
N ARG A 54 -6.09 -0.30 6.21
CA ARG A 54 -7.36 0.43 6.13
C ARG A 54 -8.51 -0.50 5.75
N LEU A 55 -8.33 -1.34 4.73
CA LEU A 55 -9.35 -2.28 4.28
C LEU A 55 -9.72 -3.29 5.38
N GLU A 56 -8.75 -3.76 6.17
CA GLU A 56 -9.01 -4.62 7.33
C GLU A 56 -9.85 -3.92 8.40
N ARG A 57 -9.59 -2.64 8.69
CA ARG A 57 -10.42 -1.85 9.60
C ARG A 57 -11.84 -1.66 9.07
N GLU A 58 -11.98 -1.35 7.79
CA GLU A 58 -13.29 -1.22 7.15
C GLU A 58 -14.07 -2.55 7.19
N LYS A 59 -13.39 -3.69 6.96
CA LYS A 59 -13.98 -5.03 7.11
C LYS A 59 -14.40 -5.33 8.55
N ALA A 60 -13.59 -4.99 9.55
CA ALA A 60 -13.90 -5.19 10.96
C ALA A 60 -15.08 -4.32 11.46
N VAL A 61 -15.29 -3.15 10.85
CA VAL A 61 -16.40 -2.25 11.18
C VAL A 61 -17.69 -2.64 10.46
N SER A 62 -17.63 -3.42 9.37
CA SER A 62 -18.80 -3.83 8.62
C SER A 62 -19.77 -4.65 9.50
N PRO A 63 -21.05 -4.24 9.62
CA PRO A 63 -22.04 -4.91 10.48
C PRO A 63 -22.22 -6.39 10.12
N THR A 64 -22.00 -6.75 8.86
CA THR A 64 -22.08 -8.14 8.37
C THR A 64 -21.04 -9.06 9.02
N ILE A 65 -19.82 -8.58 9.29
CA ILE A 65 -18.79 -9.41 9.94
C ILE A 65 -19.08 -9.56 11.44
N LYS A 66 -19.57 -8.50 12.09
CA LYS A 66 -20.04 -8.60 13.48
C LYS A 66 -21.19 -9.61 13.61
N GLN A 67 -22.17 -9.54 12.70
CA GLN A 67 -23.29 -10.48 12.63
C GLN A 67 -22.82 -11.92 12.38
N MET A 68 -21.90 -12.14 11.45
CA MET A 68 -21.34 -13.49 11.19
C MET A 68 -20.55 -14.06 12.37
N ILE A 69 -19.82 -13.22 13.13
CA ILE A 69 -19.11 -13.65 14.34
C ILE A 69 -20.11 -14.02 15.45
N GLU A 70 -21.19 -13.26 15.58
CA GLU A 70 -22.22 -13.48 16.60
C GLU A 70 -23.07 -14.72 16.31
N GLU A 71 -23.44 -14.96 15.05
CA GLU A 71 -24.10 -16.20 14.63
C GLU A 71 -23.23 -17.44 14.84
N ARG A 72 -21.92 -17.36 14.57
CA ARG A 72 -20.98 -18.46 14.85
C ARG A 72 -20.88 -18.78 16.34
N LYS A 73 -20.98 -17.78 17.22
CA LYS A 73 -21.01 -17.99 18.67
C LYS A 73 -22.32 -18.62 19.14
N LYS A 74 -23.47 -18.23 18.55
CA LYS A 74 -24.78 -18.84 18.84
C LYS A 74 -24.88 -20.30 18.40
N LYS A 75 -24.28 -20.68 17.26
CA LYS A 75 -24.28 -22.07 16.76
C LYS A 75 -23.40 -23.04 17.56
N LYS A 76 -22.48 -22.54 18.38
CA LYS A 76 -21.59 -23.35 19.22
C LYS A 76 -22.12 -23.57 20.65
N LYS A 77 -23.25 -22.94 21.01
CA LYS A 77 -23.89 -23.03 22.32
C LYS A 77 -25.20 -23.78 22.17
#